data_AF-A0A520HRV2-F1
#
_entry.id   AF-A0A520HRV2-F1
#
_cell.length_a   1.000
_cell.length_b   1.000
_cell.length_c   1.000
_cell.angle_alpha   90.00
_cell.angle_beta   90.00
_cell.angle_gamma   90.00
#
_symmetry.space_group_name_H-M   'P 1'
#
loop_
_entity.id
_entity.type
_entity.pdbx_description
1 polymer ?
#
loop_
_entity_poly.entity_id
_entity_poly.type
_entity_poly.pdbx_seq_one_letter_code
_entity_poly.pdbx_strand_id
1 'polypeptide(L)'
;MTPLEIIAVVVSFAGIWLTAKRNMLCWPINFVACALYFKLFLDVRLYADMVLQALFAIAIVYGWLAWARGKDDKGDVVVEPLRPSRALAGLGAGAVGAFVIGWFMSRYTDAALPWADATLSSFSLVAQYWVARRHAANWLLWIAVDVLYVGMFAY
;
A
#
# COMPACT_ATOMS: atom_id res chain seq x y z
N MET A 1 22.03 8.24 -3.33
CA MET A 1 21.01 9.28 -3.12
C MET A 1 20.96 10.18 -4.33
N THR A 2 20.29 9.72 -5.39
CA THR A 2 20.00 10.55 -6.57
C THR A 2 18.99 11.64 -6.20
N PRO A 3 18.95 12.79 -6.90
CA PRO A 3 17.93 13.82 -6.65
C PRO A 3 16.49 13.28 -6.77
N LEU A 4 16.27 12.27 -7.63
CA LEU A 4 14.98 11.59 -7.79
C LEU A 4 14.57 10.79 -6.55
N GLU A 5 15.50 10.08 -5.91
CA GLU A 5 15.25 9.35 -4.66
C GLU A 5 14.79 10.31 -3.55
N ILE A 6 15.46 11.46 -3.41
CA ILE A 6 15.12 12.45 -2.39
C ILE A 6 13.71 13.00 -2.64
N ILE A 7 13.38 13.33 -3.89
CA ILE A 7 12.04 13.80 -4.27
C ILE A 7 10.99 12.71 -3.97
N ALA A 8 11.26 11.46 -4.31
CA ALA A 8 10.33 10.35 -4.06
C ALA A 8 10.05 10.19 -2.55
N VAL A 9 11.07 10.28 -1.70
CA VAL A 9 10.93 10.21 -0.24
C VAL A 9 10.10 11.38 0.29
N VAL A 10 10.38 12.61 -0.14
CA VAL A 10 9.65 13.80 0.31
C VAL A 10 8.18 13.75 -0.12
N VAL A 11 7.90 13.35 -1.36
CA VAL A 11 6.53 13.20 -1.88
C VAL A 11 5.79 12.10 -1.12
N SER A 12 6.45 11.00 -0.78
CA SER A 12 5.85 9.90 0.00
C SER A 12 5.51 10.33 1.42
N PHE A 13 6.43 11.03 2.09
CA PHE A 13 6.18 11.60 3.42
C PHE A 13 5.00 12.58 3.38
N ALA A 14 4.93 13.44 2.36
CA ALA A 14 3.79 14.32 2.15
C ALA A 14 2.50 13.50 1.95
N GLY A 15 2.53 12.43 1.16
CA GLY A 15 1.40 11.52 0.94
C GLY A 15 0.86 10.93 2.25
N ILE A 16 1.74 10.42 3.11
CA ILE A 16 1.38 9.88 4.43
C ILE A 16 0.82 10.97 5.33
N TRP A 17 1.46 12.13 5.38
CA TRP A 17 1.01 13.27 6.18
C TRP A 17 -0.38 13.76 5.77
N LEU A 18 -0.65 13.87 4.47
CA LEU A 18 -1.97 14.22 3.96
C LEU A 18 -3.00 13.13 4.24
N THR A 19 -2.59 11.86 4.21
CA THR A 19 -3.46 10.73 4.59
C THR A 19 -3.84 10.82 6.07
N ALA A 20 -2.89 11.17 6.95
CA ALA A 20 -3.14 11.42 8.36
C ALA A 20 -4.05 12.64 8.59
N LYS A 21 -3.86 13.71 7.82
CA LYS A 21 -4.74 14.89 7.82
C LYS A 21 -6.09 14.67 7.13
N ARG A 22 -6.35 13.47 6.59
CA ARG A 22 -7.56 13.12 5.84
C ARG A 22 -7.87 14.09 4.69
N ASN A 23 -6.85 14.64 4.06
CA ASN A 23 -7.02 15.58 2.96
C ASN A 23 -7.08 14.80 1.63
N MET A 24 -8.03 15.14 0.75
CA MET A 24 -8.23 14.45 -0.53
C MET A 24 -7.04 14.57 -1.50
N LEU A 25 -6.14 15.55 -1.26
CA LEU A 25 -4.86 15.66 -1.96
C LEU A 25 -3.87 14.52 -1.62
N CYS A 26 -4.15 13.68 -0.61
CA CYS A 26 -3.32 12.51 -0.33
C CYS A 26 -3.29 11.53 -1.51
N TRP A 27 -4.40 11.38 -2.25
CA TRP A 27 -4.52 10.46 -3.37
C TRP A 27 -3.60 10.82 -4.54
N PRO A 28 -3.65 12.03 -5.13
CA PRO A 28 -2.74 12.39 -6.22
C PRO A 28 -1.29 12.41 -5.77
N ILE A 29 -0.98 12.80 -4.52
CA ILE A 29 0.41 12.79 -4.02
C ILE A 29 0.92 11.36 -3.87
N ASN A 30 0.13 10.45 -3.29
CA ASN A 30 0.50 9.03 -3.22
C ASN A 30 0.61 8.42 -4.61
N PHE A 31 -0.23 8.82 -5.58
CA PHE A 31 -0.11 8.34 -6.97
C PHE A 31 1.21 8.79 -7.61
N VAL A 32 1.62 10.04 -7.39
CA VAL A 32 2.91 10.57 -7.88
C VAL A 32 4.08 9.85 -7.20
N ALA A 33 4.05 9.65 -5.88
CA ALA A 33 5.02 8.82 -5.17
C ALA A 33 5.09 7.42 -5.79
N CYS A 34 3.91 6.85 -6.08
CA CYS A 34 3.78 5.54 -6.66
C CYS A 34 4.48 5.46 -8.03
N ALA A 35 4.22 6.43 -8.91
CA ALA A 35 4.84 6.54 -10.22
C ALA A 35 6.36 6.79 -10.15
N LEU A 36 6.84 7.58 -9.18
CA LEU A 36 8.27 7.82 -8.98
C LEU A 36 9.00 6.52 -8.59
N TYR A 37 8.46 5.77 -7.64
CA TYR A 37 9.00 4.46 -7.28
C TYR A 37 8.91 3.45 -8.42
N PHE A 38 7.81 3.45 -9.19
CA PHE A 38 7.69 2.58 -10.37
C PHE A 38 8.83 2.82 -11.36
N LYS A 39 9.17 4.10 -11.62
CA LYS A 39 10.31 4.46 -12.47
C LYS A 39 11.64 3.99 -11.87
N LEU A 40 11.82 4.15 -10.56
CA LEU A 40 13.05 3.73 -9.88
C LEU A 40 13.24 2.21 -9.96
N PHE A 41 12.19 1.42 -9.75
CA PHE A 41 12.23 -0.04 -9.91
C PHE A 41 12.42 -0.47 -11.37
N LEU A 42 11.89 0.29 -12.33
CA LEU A 42 12.15 0.09 -13.76
C LEU A 42 13.64 0.26 -14.09
N ASP A 43 14.28 1.30 -13.55
CA ASP A 43 15.72 1.55 -13.76
C ASP A 43 16.57 0.42 -13.15
N VAL A 44 16.16 -0.14 -12.02
CA VAL A 44 16.84 -1.26 -11.32
C VAL A 44 16.42 -2.65 -11.86
N ARG A 45 15.52 -2.70 -12.86
CA ARG A 45 14.95 -3.94 -13.46
C ARG A 45 14.30 -4.89 -12.45
N LEU A 46 13.73 -4.35 -11.38
CA LEU A 46 12.96 -5.08 -10.39
C LEU A 46 11.50 -5.19 -10.84
N TYR A 47 11.23 -6.15 -11.72
CA TYR A 47 9.89 -6.33 -12.31
C TYR A 47 8.81 -6.66 -11.27
N ALA A 48 9.15 -7.35 -10.18
CA ALA A 48 8.21 -7.69 -9.12
C ALA A 48 7.70 -6.43 -8.39
N ASP A 49 8.61 -5.57 -7.94
CA ASP A 49 8.29 -4.30 -7.28
C ASP A 49 7.53 -3.34 -8.22
N MET A 50 7.84 -3.35 -9.52
CA MET A 50 7.09 -2.57 -10.50
C MET A 50 5.61 -2.98 -10.56
N VAL A 51 5.32 -4.29 -10.59
CA VAL A 51 3.94 -4.79 -10.61
C VAL A 51 3.23 -4.43 -9.32
N LEU A 52 3.89 -4.58 -8.18
CA LEU A 52 3.36 -4.16 -6.88
C LEU A 52 2.99 -2.67 -6.90
N GLN A 53 3.86 -1.83 -7.44
CA GLN A 53 3.62 -0.40 -7.57
C GLN A 53 2.44 -0.08 -8.50
N ALA A 54 2.28 -0.83 -9.59
CA ALA A 54 1.08 -0.70 -10.43
C ALA A 54 -0.21 -1.10 -9.68
N LEU A 55 -0.17 -2.14 -8.85
CA LEU A 55 -1.30 -2.54 -8.00
C LEU A 55 -1.64 -1.46 -6.97
N PHE A 56 -0.62 -0.86 -6.33
CA PHE A 56 -0.80 0.29 -5.46
C PHE A 56 -1.42 1.47 -6.19
N ALA A 57 -0.98 1.78 -7.41
CA ALA A 57 -1.54 2.85 -8.22
C ALA A 57 -3.04 2.62 -8.49
N ILE A 58 -3.45 1.38 -8.83
CA ILE A 58 -4.86 1.02 -9.00
C ILE A 58 -5.63 1.17 -7.68
N ALA A 59 -5.06 0.71 -6.55
CA ALA A 59 -5.68 0.84 -5.23
C ALA A 59 -5.83 2.31 -4.80
N ILE A 60 -4.86 3.17 -5.14
CA ILE A 60 -4.90 4.62 -4.92
C ILE A 60 -6.02 5.25 -5.75
N VAL A 61 -6.16 4.90 -7.03
CA VAL A 61 -7.26 5.39 -7.86
C VAL A 61 -8.62 4.92 -7.33
N TYR A 62 -8.73 3.65 -6.93
CA TYR A 62 -9.95 3.12 -6.31
C TYR A 62 -10.31 3.86 -5.02
N GLY A 63 -9.33 4.07 -4.15
CA GLY A 63 -9.52 4.80 -2.90
C GLY A 63 -9.88 6.26 -3.12
N TRP A 64 -9.32 6.89 -4.14
CA TRP A 64 -9.69 8.23 -4.55
C TRP A 64 -11.16 8.30 -5.00
N LEU A 65 -11.61 7.37 -5.83
CA LEU A 65 -13.02 7.28 -6.27
C LEU A 65 -13.96 6.97 -5.10
N ALA A 66 -13.58 6.06 -4.21
CA ALA A 66 -14.36 5.72 -3.02
C ALA A 66 -14.48 6.91 -2.06
N TRP A 67 -13.40 7.67 -1.86
CA TRP A 67 -13.41 8.88 -1.06
C TRP A 67 -14.19 10.02 -1.71
N ALA A 68 -14.12 10.15 -3.03
CA ALA A 68 -14.88 11.16 -3.77
C ALA A 68 -16.39 10.88 -3.73
N ARG A 69 -16.80 9.61 -3.71
CA ARG A 69 -18.22 9.19 -3.65
C ARG A 69 -18.79 9.15 -2.23
N GLY A 70 -17.98 8.87 -1.22
CA GLY A 70 -18.41 8.79 0.18
C GLY A 70 -18.46 10.13 0.90
N LYS A 71 -19.00 11.21 0.31
CA LYS A 71 -19.25 12.43 1.09
C LYS A 71 -20.54 12.26 1.88
N ASP A 72 -20.45 12.31 3.19
CA ASP A 72 -21.62 12.55 4.06
C ASP A 72 -22.10 13.99 3.85
N ASP A 73 -23.36 14.30 4.16
CA ASP A 73 -24.02 15.61 3.94
C ASP A 73 -23.29 16.78 4.63
N LYS A 74 -22.31 16.49 5.50
CA LYS A 74 -21.47 17.46 6.23
C LYS A 74 -20.01 17.52 5.78
N GLY A 75 -19.58 16.70 4.82
CA GLY A 75 -18.22 16.73 4.25
C GLY A 75 -17.11 16.10 5.11
N ASP A 76 -17.44 15.44 6.23
CA ASP A 76 -16.46 14.79 7.10
C ASP A 76 -16.24 13.30 6.78
N VAL A 77 -14.98 12.87 6.90
CA VAL A 77 -14.58 11.46 6.75
C VAL A 77 -14.94 10.72 8.05
N VAL A 78 -16.15 10.15 8.11
CA VAL A 78 -16.59 9.30 9.21
C VAL A 78 -15.76 8.02 9.23
N VAL A 79 -15.12 7.74 10.37
CA VAL A 79 -14.36 6.50 10.58
C VAL A 79 -15.38 5.38 10.78
N GLU A 80 -15.45 4.43 9.84
CA GLU A 80 -16.29 3.25 10.05
C GLU A 80 -15.56 2.25 10.98
N PRO A 81 -16.16 1.86 12.12
CA PRO A 81 -15.61 0.83 12.97
C PRO A 81 -15.56 -0.49 12.19
N LEU A 82 -14.35 -1.05 12.06
CA LEU A 82 -14.15 -2.29 11.34
C LEU A 82 -14.61 -3.46 12.23
N ARG A 83 -15.70 -4.13 11.84
CA ARG A 83 -16.12 -5.37 12.51
C ARG A 83 -15.00 -6.41 12.41
N PRO A 84 -14.70 -7.16 13.49
CA PRO A 84 -13.63 -8.16 13.49
C PRO A 84 -13.79 -9.24 12.41
N SER A 85 -15.03 -9.55 12.00
CA SER A 85 -15.30 -10.46 10.87
C SER A 85 -14.85 -9.91 9.51
N ARG A 86 -14.96 -8.59 9.28
CA ARG A 86 -14.43 -7.94 8.07
C ARG A 86 -12.91 -7.80 8.14
N ALA A 87 -12.36 -7.63 9.33
CA ALA A 87 -10.91 -7.66 9.54
C ALA A 87 -10.34 -9.06 9.20
N LEU A 88 -10.98 -10.13 9.69
CA LEU A 88 -10.60 -11.51 9.35
C LEU A 88 -10.75 -11.79 7.85
N ALA A 89 -11.81 -11.31 7.22
CA ALA A 89 -12.00 -11.45 5.77
C ALA A 89 -10.90 -10.69 4.98
N GLY A 90 -10.49 -9.51 5.44
CA GLY A 90 -9.39 -8.75 4.87
C GLY A 90 -8.04 -9.45 5.04
N LEU A 91 -7.77 -10.00 6.22
CA LEU A 91 -6.58 -10.81 6.48
C LEU A 91 -6.57 -12.10 5.64
N GLY A 92 -7.72 -12.75 5.49
CA GLY A 92 -7.89 -13.90 4.61
C GLY A 92 -7.66 -13.56 3.14
N ALA A 93 -8.18 -12.42 2.67
CA ALA A 93 -7.88 -11.92 1.32
C ALA A 93 -6.39 -11.58 1.16
N GLY A 94 -5.75 -11.03 2.19
CA GLY A 94 -4.30 -10.82 2.26
C GLY A 94 -3.52 -12.12 2.17
N ALA A 95 -3.93 -13.17 2.88
CA ALA A 95 -3.30 -14.49 2.80
C ALA A 95 -3.46 -15.11 1.40
N VAL A 96 -4.63 -14.99 0.77
CA VAL A 96 -4.86 -15.43 -0.61
C VAL A 96 -4.00 -14.62 -1.59
N GLY A 97 -3.95 -13.29 -1.42
CA GLY A 97 -3.09 -12.42 -2.22
C GLY A 97 -1.60 -12.76 -2.06
N ALA A 98 -1.16 -13.07 -0.84
CA ALA A 98 0.21 -13.47 -0.54
C ALA A 98 0.54 -14.81 -1.21
N PHE A 99 -0.43 -15.73 -1.23
CA PHE A 99 -0.28 -17.01 -1.90
C PHE A 99 -0.23 -16.85 -3.42
N VAL A 100 -1.06 -16.00 -4.01
CA VAL A 100 -1.06 -15.73 -5.46
C VAL A 100 0.21 -15.00 -5.89
N ILE A 101 0.59 -13.94 -5.17
CA ILE A 101 1.82 -13.16 -5.43
C ILE A 101 3.06 -14.04 -5.19
N GLY A 102 3.09 -14.80 -4.10
CA GLY A 102 4.18 -15.70 -3.76
C GLY A 102 4.32 -16.85 -4.75
N TRP A 103 3.21 -17.41 -5.22
CA TRP A 103 3.22 -18.42 -6.29
C TRP A 103 3.76 -17.84 -7.60
N PHE A 104 3.34 -16.63 -7.96
CA PHE A 104 3.81 -15.94 -9.17
C PHE A 104 5.30 -15.58 -9.09
N MET A 105 5.76 -15.00 -7.97
CA MET A 105 7.17 -14.70 -7.72
C MET A 105 8.03 -15.97 -7.69
N SER A 106 7.56 -17.06 -7.09
CA SER A 106 8.32 -18.33 -7.07
C SER A 106 8.55 -18.93 -8.45
N ARG A 107 7.72 -18.59 -9.44
CA ARG A 107 7.77 -19.13 -10.80
C ARG A 107 8.44 -18.21 -11.81
N TYR A 108 8.45 -16.89 -11.55
CA TYR A 108 8.91 -15.88 -12.50
C TYR A 108 10.02 -14.96 -11.96
N THR A 109 10.47 -15.09 -10.71
CA THR A 109 11.46 -14.17 -10.12
C THR A 109 12.48 -14.89 -9.25
N ASP A 110 13.77 -14.61 -9.47
CA ASP A 110 14.90 -15.05 -8.63
C ASP A 110 15.00 -14.28 -7.30
N ALA A 111 13.87 -14.12 -6.59
CA ALA A 111 13.87 -13.44 -5.29
C ALA A 111 14.44 -14.37 -4.22
N ALA A 112 15.35 -13.86 -3.37
CA ALA A 112 15.99 -14.63 -2.31
C ALA A 112 15.00 -15.12 -1.22
N LEU A 113 13.89 -14.40 -1.01
CA LEU A 113 12.81 -14.72 -0.06
C LEU A 113 11.41 -14.39 -0.66
N PRO A 114 10.95 -15.14 -1.69
CA PRO A 114 9.72 -14.82 -2.44
C PRO A 114 8.45 -14.82 -1.57
N TRP A 115 8.44 -15.64 -0.52
CA TRP A 115 7.27 -15.84 0.33
C TRP A 115 7.12 -14.74 1.38
N ALA A 116 8.23 -14.27 1.96
CA ALA A 116 8.21 -13.20 2.95
C ALA A 116 7.81 -11.87 2.30
N ASP A 117 8.42 -11.57 1.15
CA ASP A 117 8.14 -10.35 0.38
C ASP A 117 6.71 -10.33 -0.17
N ALA A 118 6.21 -11.45 -0.71
CA ALA A 118 4.83 -11.56 -1.16
C ALA A 118 3.81 -11.40 -0.02
N THR A 119 4.14 -11.90 1.18
CA THR A 119 3.28 -11.78 2.36
C THR A 119 3.20 -10.32 2.81
N LEU A 120 4.35 -9.66 2.96
CA LEU A 120 4.44 -8.23 3.29
C LEU A 120 3.70 -7.37 2.27
N SER A 121 3.94 -7.61 0.98
CA SER A 121 3.30 -6.89 -0.13
C SER A 121 1.79 -7.05 -0.13
N SER A 122 1.29 -8.27 0.06
CA SER A 122 -0.15 -8.54 0.09
C SER A 122 -0.84 -7.91 1.31
N PHE A 123 -0.24 -8.00 2.50
CA PHE A 123 -0.77 -7.32 3.67
C PHE A 123 -0.73 -5.80 3.51
N SER A 124 0.27 -5.25 2.82
CA SER A 124 0.34 -3.82 2.49
C SER A 124 -0.79 -3.39 1.54
N LEU A 125 -1.16 -4.24 0.55
CA LEU A 125 -2.32 -4.00 -0.31
C LEU A 125 -3.63 -4.04 0.48
N VAL A 126 -3.77 -4.96 1.44
CA VAL A 126 -4.93 -4.99 2.35
C VAL A 126 -4.99 -3.73 3.21
N ALA A 127 -3.85 -3.29 3.75
CA ALA A 127 -3.75 -2.03 4.48
C ALA A 127 -4.20 -0.87 3.58
N GLN A 128 -3.65 -0.75 2.37
CA GLN A 128 -4.04 0.28 1.41
C GLN A 128 -5.53 0.24 1.08
N TYR A 129 -6.12 -0.94 0.98
CA TYR A 129 -7.56 -1.10 0.80
C TYR A 129 -8.35 -0.60 2.03
N TRP A 130 -7.83 -0.82 3.25
CA TRP A 130 -8.43 -0.29 4.48
C TRP A 130 -8.30 1.24 4.57
N VAL A 131 -7.22 1.84 4.07
CA VAL A 131 -7.11 3.31 3.86
C VAL A 131 -8.24 3.79 2.95
N ALA A 132 -8.40 3.16 1.79
CA ALA A 132 -9.43 3.48 0.79
C ALA A 132 -10.84 3.41 1.38
N ARG A 133 -11.08 2.47 2.28
CA ARG A 133 -12.37 2.26 2.95
C ARG A 133 -12.55 3.06 4.24
N ARG A 134 -11.61 3.95 4.57
CA ARG A 134 -11.65 4.86 5.75
C ARG A 134 -11.64 4.14 7.10
N HIS A 135 -11.07 2.94 7.17
CA HIS A 135 -10.96 2.20 8.42
C HIS A 135 -9.73 2.64 9.21
N ALA A 136 -9.91 3.10 10.45
CA ALA A 136 -8.78 3.46 11.32
C ALA A 136 -7.88 2.26 11.68
N ALA A 137 -8.43 1.03 11.62
CA ALA A 137 -7.67 -0.20 11.80
C ALA A 137 -6.53 -0.38 10.78
N ASN A 138 -6.57 0.35 9.65
CA ASN A 138 -5.48 0.42 8.71
C ASN A 138 -4.13 0.74 9.38
N TRP A 139 -4.10 1.67 10.33
CA TRP A 139 -2.87 2.09 11.00
C TRP A 139 -2.20 0.95 11.76
N LEU A 140 -2.98 0.08 12.38
CA LEU A 140 -2.45 -1.10 13.06
C LEU A 140 -1.80 -2.07 12.06
N LEU A 141 -2.40 -2.21 10.87
CA LEU A 141 -1.90 -3.11 9.84
C LEU A 141 -0.61 -2.56 9.20
N TRP A 142 -0.53 -1.24 8.97
CA TRP A 142 0.72 -0.59 8.56
C TRP A 142 1.83 -0.75 9.59
N ILE A 143 1.54 -0.50 10.88
CA ILE A 143 2.55 -0.69 11.95
C ILE A 143 3.06 -2.14 11.96
N ALA A 144 2.15 -3.11 11.83
CA ALA A 144 2.55 -4.52 11.79
C ALA A 144 3.43 -4.84 10.57
N VAL A 145 3.06 -4.34 9.39
CA VAL A 145 3.84 -4.48 8.15
C VAL A 145 5.21 -3.82 8.27
N ASP A 146 5.28 -2.60 8.81
CA ASP A 146 6.53 -1.85 8.98
C ASP A 146 7.49 -2.57 9.92
N VAL A 147 6.98 -3.11 11.04
CA VAL A 147 7.79 -3.91 11.98
C VAL A 147 8.35 -5.16 11.32
N LEU A 148 7.55 -5.85 10.50
CA LEU A 148 7.98 -7.02 9.76
C LEU A 148 9.03 -6.67 8.68
N TYR A 149 8.87 -5.53 7.99
CA TYR A 149 9.88 -5.02 7.05
C TYR A 149 11.21 -4.73 7.75
N VAL A 150 11.18 -4.05 8.91
CA VAL A 150 12.39 -3.79 9.71
C VAL A 150 13.06 -5.10 10.10
N GLY A 151 12.30 -6.11 10.54
CA GLY A 151 12.82 -7.43 10.86
C GLY A 151 13.47 -8.13 9.67
N MET A 152 12.87 -8.02 8.48
CA MET A 152 13.39 -8.61 7.25
C MET A 152 14.70 -7.94 6.80
N PHE A 153 14.80 -6.62 6.88
CA PHE A 153 16.02 -5.88 6.49
C PHE A 153 17.13 -5.90 7.54
N ALA A 154 16.82 -6.24 8.80
CA ALA A 154 17.81 -6.38 9.86
C ALA A 154 18.54 -7.74 9.85
N TYR A 155 18.00 -8.73 9.13
CA TYR A 155 18.59 -10.06 8.94
C TYR A 155 19.48 -10.10 7.69
#